data_AF-A0A429MJ20-F1
#
_entry.id   AF-A0A429MJ20-F1
#
_cell.length_a   1.000
_cell.length_b   1.000
_cell.length_c   1.000
_cell.angle_alpha   90.00
_cell.angle_beta   90.00
_cell.angle_gamma   90.00
#
_symmetry.space_group_name_H-M   'P 1'
#
loop_
_entity.id
_entity.type
_entity.pdbx_description
1 polymer ?
#
loop_
_entity_poly.entity_id
_entity_poly.type
_entity_poly.pdbx_seq_one_letter_code
_entity_poly.pdbx_strand_id
1 'polypeptide(L)'
;MQERMEQNRKSILSSARKIISEGGFKDAQIQTIAEQAGVSSGLVYRYFDNKSQVLIEVLSDAINTELLVIESITESDLSAKQKLHKAVATFVKRALNSPQLAYSLMFEPVDSTVEHERFRVKQLIKQSIKKILADGNASG
;
A
#
# COMPACT_ATOMS: atom_id res chain seq x y z
N MET A 1 6.22 27.44 -1.43
CA MET A 1 5.68 26.99 -0.11
C MET A 1 4.97 25.64 -0.23
N GLN A 2 4.14 25.41 -1.26
CA GLN A 2 3.48 24.11 -1.53
C GLN A 2 4.46 22.94 -1.72
N GLU A 3 5.54 23.12 -2.49
CA GLU A 3 6.54 22.05 -2.71
C GLU A 3 7.17 21.53 -1.41
N ARG A 4 7.48 22.42 -0.46
CA ARG A 4 8.03 22.03 0.83
C ARG A 4 7.01 21.29 1.69
N MET A 5 5.73 21.63 1.56
CA MET A 5 4.66 20.92 2.27
C MET A 5 4.48 19.51 1.72
N GLU A 6 4.50 19.37 0.39
CA GLU A 6 4.44 18.09 -0.32
C GLU A 6 5.65 17.20 0.05
N GLN A 7 6.85 17.78 0.10
CA GLN A 7 8.07 17.07 0.43
C GLN A 7 8.08 16.56 1.88
N ASN A 8 7.61 17.38 2.83
CA ASN A 8 7.46 16.95 4.21
C ASN A 8 6.45 15.80 4.34
N ARG A 9 5.30 15.91 3.66
CA ARG A 9 4.29 14.84 3.64
C ARG A 9 4.86 13.53 3.11
N LYS A 10 5.58 13.59 1.98
CA LYS A 10 6.27 12.41 1.41
C LYS A 10 7.34 11.84 2.34
N SER A 11 8.11 12.68 3.02
CA SER A 11 9.11 12.26 4.02
C SER A 11 8.47 11.52 5.20
N ILE A 12 7.33 12.01 5.67
CA ILE A 12 6.58 11.36 6.76
C ILE A 12 6.05 9.99 6.31
N LEU A 13 5.41 9.90 5.14
CA LEU A 13 4.88 8.63 4.62
C LEU A 13 5.98 7.61 4.32
N SER A 14 7.11 8.04 3.76
CA SER A 14 8.24 7.15 3.47
C SER A 14 8.89 6.63 4.76
N SER A 15 8.99 7.49 5.78
CA SER A 15 9.50 7.11 7.11
C SER A 15 8.57 6.14 7.81
N ALA A 16 7.26 6.40 7.79
CA ALA A 16 6.26 5.47 8.32
C ALA A 16 6.33 4.11 7.61
N ARG A 17 6.37 4.09 6.27
CA ARG A 17 6.51 2.86 5.49
C ARG A 17 7.76 2.07 5.89
N LYS A 18 8.90 2.74 6.09
CA LYS A 18 10.14 2.10 6.50
C LYS A 18 10.02 1.46 7.89
N ILE A 19 9.52 2.20 8.88
CA ILE A 19 9.30 1.69 10.24
C ILE A 19 8.36 0.47 10.21
N ILE A 20 7.27 0.54 9.45
CA ILE A 20 6.33 -0.58 9.31
C ILE A 20 7.01 -1.80 8.67
N SER A 21 7.85 -1.58 7.66
CA SER A 21 8.56 -2.68 7.00
C SER A 21 9.60 -3.36 7.89
N GLU A 22 10.04 -2.70 8.96
CA GLU A 22 11.04 -3.23 9.91
C GLU A 22 10.37 -3.83 11.16
N GLY A 23 9.34 -3.17 11.71
CA GLY A 23 8.75 -3.49 13.02
C GLY A 23 7.23 -3.64 13.07
N GLY A 24 6.54 -3.37 11.94
CA GLY A 24 5.09 -3.42 11.84
C GLY A 24 4.38 -2.15 12.33
N PHE A 25 3.06 -2.21 12.38
CA PHE A 25 2.22 -1.06 12.74
C PHE A 25 2.36 -0.64 14.19
N LYS A 26 2.61 -1.57 15.11
CA LYS A 26 2.88 -1.25 16.52
C LYS A 26 4.03 -0.25 16.69
N ASP A 27 5.11 -0.41 15.91
CA ASP A 27 6.34 0.37 16.02
C ASP A 27 6.24 1.73 15.30
N ALA A 28 5.26 1.88 14.41
CA ALA A 28 4.96 3.12 13.69
C ALA A 28 4.24 4.16 14.59
N GLN A 29 4.88 4.59 15.68
CA GLN A 29 4.37 5.67 16.53
C GLN A 29 4.63 7.04 15.88
N ILE A 30 3.75 8.02 16.12
CA ILE A 30 3.89 9.38 15.53
C ILE A 30 5.25 10.00 15.86
N GLN A 31 5.72 9.80 17.09
CA GLN A 31 7.02 10.33 17.53
C GLN A 31 8.18 9.67 16.79
N THR A 32 8.20 8.35 16.68
CA THR A 32 9.20 7.60 15.90
C THR A 32 9.19 7.98 14.42
N ILE A 33 8.00 8.16 13.84
CA ILE A 33 7.84 8.61 12.45
C ILE A 33 8.41 10.02 12.27
N ALA A 34 8.11 10.93 13.21
CA ALA A 34 8.59 12.31 13.16
C ALA A 34 10.11 12.38 13.26
N GLU A 35 10.70 11.66 14.22
CA GLU A 35 12.15 11.54 14.40
C GLU A 35 12.83 10.99 13.14
N GLN A 36 12.30 9.92 12.56
CA GLN A 36 12.85 9.32 11.35
C GLN A 36 12.71 10.21 10.10
N ALA A 37 11.62 10.99 10.02
CA ALA A 37 11.38 11.94 8.94
C ALA A 37 12.14 13.27 9.11
N GLY A 38 12.82 13.49 10.26
CA GLY A 38 13.53 14.73 10.58
C GLY A 38 12.60 15.92 10.81
N VAL A 39 11.39 15.68 11.32
CA VAL A 39 10.37 16.71 11.58
C VAL A 39 9.88 16.67 13.02
N SER A 40 9.15 17.70 13.46
CA SER A 40 8.49 17.66 14.76
C SER A 40 7.19 16.86 14.71
N SER A 41 6.81 16.22 15.83
CA SER A 41 5.51 15.54 15.94
C SER A 41 4.34 16.48 15.66
N GLY A 42 4.44 17.75 16.06
CA GLY A 42 3.43 18.77 15.74
C GLY A 42 3.27 19.02 14.24
N LEU A 43 4.35 18.89 13.46
CA LEU A 43 4.26 18.96 12.01
C LEU A 43 3.58 17.72 11.43
N VAL A 44 3.79 16.52 11.99
CA VAL A 44 3.05 15.32 11.58
C VAL A 44 1.55 15.49 11.82
N TYR A 45 1.15 15.97 13.01
CA TYR A 45 -0.26 16.23 13.32
C TYR A 45 -0.90 17.33 12.44
N ARG A 46 -0.10 18.19 11.81
CA ARG A 46 -0.60 19.16 10.82
C ARG A 46 -1.02 18.48 9.51
N TYR A 47 -0.46 17.32 9.17
CA TYR A 47 -0.76 16.58 7.94
C TYR A 47 -1.69 15.40 8.14
N PHE A 48 -1.75 14.85 9.35
CA PHE A 48 -2.46 13.64 9.68
C PHE A 48 -3.10 13.79 11.05
N ASP A 49 -4.43 13.63 11.12
CA ASP A 49 -5.16 13.83 12.37
C ASP A 49 -4.74 12.85 13.48
N ASN A 50 -4.33 11.64 13.08
CA ASN A 50 -3.92 10.59 13.99
C ASN A 50 -3.03 9.54 13.30
N LYS A 51 -2.53 8.58 14.07
CA LYS A 51 -1.72 7.46 13.58
C LYS A 51 -2.44 6.65 12.50
N SER A 52 -3.73 6.34 12.70
CA SER A 52 -4.51 5.55 11.75
C SER A 52 -4.57 6.20 10.37
N GLN A 53 -4.68 7.53 10.30
CA GLN A 53 -4.62 8.28 9.04
C GLN A 53 -3.28 8.09 8.31
N VAL A 54 -2.15 8.09 9.03
CA VAL A 54 -0.83 7.79 8.43
C VAL A 54 -0.80 6.36 7.87
N LEU A 55 -1.31 5.38 8.62
CA LEU A 55 -1.34 3.98 8.21
C LEU A 55 -2.22 3.76 6.97
N ILE A 56 -3.40 4.41 6.93
CA ILE A 56 -4.32 4.37 5.80
C ILE A 56 -3.67 4.91 4.54
N GLU A 57 -2.89 5.98 4.65
CA GLU A 57 -2.21 6.57 3.51
C GLU A 57 -1.02 5.73 3.03
N VAL A 58 -0.25 5.13 3.94
CA VAL A 58 0.79 4.16 3.57
C VAL A 58 0.17 2.95 2.85
N LEU A 59 -0.99 2.47 3.33
CA LEU A 59 -1.76 1.41 2.67
C LEU A 59 -2.25 1.86 1.29
N SER A 60 -2.78 3.09 1.18
CA SER A 60 -3.29 3.69 -0.06
C SER A 60 -2.19 3.85 -1.12
N ASP A 61 -0.99 4.25 -0.72
CA ASP A 61 0.16 4.35 -1.62
C ASP A 61 0.63 2.97 -2.10
N ALA A 62 0.64 1.98 -1.20
CA ALA A 62 0.99 0.61 -1.54
C ALA A 62 -0.01 0.03 -2.56
N ILE A 63 -1.31 0.19 -2.33
CA ILE A 63 -2.34 -0.31 -3.26
C ILE A 63 -2.32 0.41 -4.60
N ASN A 64 -2.14 1.74 -4.64
CA ASN A 64 -2.10 2.48 -5.89
C ASN A 64 -0.95 1.98 -6.77
N THR A 65 0.19 1.69 -6.15
CA THR A 65 1.33 1.08 -6.84
C THR A 65 1.01 -0.34 -7.34
N GLU A 66 0.25 -1.14 -6.60
CA GLU A 66 -0.21 -2.46 -7.08
C GLU A 66 -1.20 -2.34 -8.24
N LEU A 67 -2.18 -1.44 -8.15
CA LEU A 67 -3.20 -1.26 -9.18
C LEU A 67 -2.58 -0.83 -10.50
N LEU A 68 -1.63 0.11 -10.50
CA LEU A 68 -0.91 0.52 -11.71
C LEU A 68 -0.16 -0.65 -12.36
N VAL A 69 0.44 -1.52 -11.55
CA VAL A 69 1.12 -2.71 -12.05
C VAL A 69 0.12 -3.68 -12.68
N ILE A 70 -1.00 -3.96 -12.00
CA ILE A 70 -2.03 -4.85 -12.54
C ILE A 70 -2.66 -4.27 -13.81
N GLU A 71 -2.90 -2.96 -13.85
CA GLU A 71 -3.43 -2.23 -15.00
C GLU A 71 -2.51 -2.40 -16.23
N SER A 72 -1.20 -2.17 -16.05
CA SER A 72 -0.22 -2.39 -17.12
C SER A 72 -0.15 -3.85 -17.61
N ILE A 73 -0.44 -4.82 -16.72
CA ILE A 73 -0.51 -6.23 -17.09
C ILE A 73 -1.80 -6.51 -17.89
N THR A 74 -2.94 -5.96 -17.46
CA THR A 74 -4.20 -6.10 -18.20
C THR A 74 -4.16 -5.50 -19.60
N GLU A 75 -3.43 -4.40 -19.79
CA GLU A 75 -3.29 -3.71 -21.08
C GLU A 75 -2.27 -4.36 -22.01
N SER A 76 -1.44 -5.28 -21.52
CA SER A 76 -0.44 -5.96 -22.36
C SER A 76 -1.06 -6.93 -23.37
N ASP A 77 -0.31 -7.25 -24.43
CA ASP A 77 -0.71 -8.23 -25.47
C ASP A 77 -0.58 -9.70 -25.03
N LEU A 78 -0.45 -9.95 -23.72
CA LEU A 78 -0.34 -11.28 -23.17
C LEU A 78 -1.69 -12.02 -23.18
N SER A 79 -1.65 -13.35 -23.29
CA SER A 79 -2.84 -14.18 -23.04
C SER A 79 -3.36 -13.99 -21.61
N ALA A 80 -4.65 -14.21 -21.37
CA ALA A 80 -5.25 -14.09 -20.03
C ALA A 80 -4.52 -14.96 -18.97
N LYS A 81 -4.09 -16.17 -19.34
CA LYS A 81 -3.28 -17.05 -18.48
C LYS A 81 -1.94 -16.41 -18.11
N GLN A 82 -1.24 -15.82 -19.08
CA GLN A 82 0.03 -15.13 -18.83
C GLN A 82 -0.17 -13.85 -17.99
N LYS A 83 -1.25 -13.10 -18.23
CA LYS A 83 -1.62 -11.94 -17.41
C LYS A 83 -1.85 -12.34 -15.96
N LEU A 84 -2.66 -13.38 -15.71
CA LEU A 84 -2.91 -13.89 -14.37
C LEU A 84 -1.63 -14.35 -13.68
N HIS A 85 -0.81 -15.15 -14.39
CA HIS A 85 0.47 -15.60 -13.87
C HIS A 85 1.37 -14.43 -13.48
N LYS A 86 1.51 -13.42 -14.36
CA LYS A 86 2.34 -12.24 -14.12
C LYS A 86 1.82 -11.39 -12.96
N ALA A 87 0.50 -11.21 -12.84
CA ALA A 87 -0.12 -10.47 -11.75
C ALA A 87 0.16 -11.15 -10.40
N VAL A 88 -0.10 -12.46 -10.30
CA VAL A 88 0.15 -13.25 -9.08
C VAL A 88 1.63 -13.30 -8.75
N ALA A 89 2.50 -13.58 -9.72
CA ALA A 89 3.95 -13.66 -9.51
C ALA A 89 4.53 -12.32 -9.02
N THR A 90 4.05 -11.20 -9.57
CA THR A 90 4.49 -9.86 -9.15
C THR A 90 4.06 -9.57 -7.72
N PHE A 91 2.80 -9.88 -7.38
CA PHE A 91 2.28 -9.71 -6.02
C PHE A 91 3.06 -10.55 -4.99
N VAL A 92 3.27 -11.84 -5.29
CA VAL A 92 4.03 -12.75 -4.42
C VAL A 92 5.48 -12.29 -4.27
N LYS A 93 6.16 -11.91 -5.35
CA LYS A 93 7.55 -11.41 -5.29
C LYS A 93 7.68 -10.19 -4.38
N ARG A 94 6.73 -9.26 -4.45
CA ARG A 94 6.72 -8.07 -3.60
C ARG A 94 6.46 -8.42 -2.13
N ALA A 95 5.52 -9.32 -1.86
CA ALA A 95 5.27 -9.81 -0.51
C ALA A 95 6.51 -10.49 0.09
N LEU A 96 7.23 -11.29 -0.70
CA LEU A 96 8.46 -11.97 -0.26
C LEU A 96 9.65 -11.01 -0.08
N ASN A 97 9.71 -9.92 -0.85
CA ASN A 97 10.75 -8.90 -0.71
C ASN A 97 10.56 -8.01 0.53
N SER A 98 9.35 -7.95 1.10
CA SER A 98 9.07 -7.19 2.32
C SER A 98 8.01 -7.90 3.17
N PRO A 99 8.34 -9.07 3.77
CA PRO A 99 7.36 -9.92 4.44
C PRO A 99 6.66 -9.23 5.61
N GLN A 100 7.41 -8.47 6.40
CA GLN A 100 6.86 -7.72 7.53
C GLN A 100 5.88 -6.63 7.05
N LEU A 101 6.24 -5.87 6.01
CA LEU A 101 5.33 -4.89 5.42
C LEU A 101 4.07 -5.57 4.86
N ALA A 102 4.23 -6.68 4.14
CA ALA A 102 3.12 -7.44 3.58
C ALA A 102 2.16 -7.94 4.67
N TYR A 103 2.70 -8.52 5.75
CA TYR A 103 1.92 -8.92 6.91
C TYR A 103 1.20 -7.73 7.56
N SER A 104 1.93 -6.63 7.78
CA SER A 104 1.40 -5.41 8.39
C SER A 104 0.26 -4.83 7.56
N LEU A 105 0.35 -4.83 6.23
CA LEU A 105 -0.72 -4.29 5.38
C LEU A 105 -1.93 -5.22 5.25
N MET A 106 -1.77 -6.53 5.42
CA MET A 106 -2.84 -7.51 5.15
C MET A 106 -3.52 -8.11 6.38
N PHE A 107 -2.77 -8.30 7.47
CA PHE A 107 -3.14 -9.22 8.56
C PHE A 107 -2.86 -8.71 9.97
N GLU A 108 -1.90 -7.79 10.18
CA GLU A 108 -1.58 -7.31 11.54
C GLU A 108 -2.83 -6.68 12.20
N PRO A 109 -3.14 -6.95 13.47
CA PRO A 109 -4.30 -6.35 14.14
C PRO A 109 -4.26 -4.82 14.12
N VAL A 110 -5.38 -4.19 13.80
CA VAL A 110 -5.55 -2.74 13.71
C VAL A 110 -6.91 -2.31 14.21
N ASP A 111 -7.09 -1.00 14.38
CA ASP A 111 -8.42 -0.43 14.59
C ASP A 111 -9.34 -0.61 13.38
N SER A 112 -10.64 -0.41 13.62
CA SER A 112 -11.69 -0.59 12.62
C SER A 112 -11.52 0.29 11.37
N THR A 113 -10.95 1.48 11.51
CA THR A 113 -10.81 2.42 10.39
C THR A 113 -9.79 1.91 9.39
N VAL A 114 -8.64 1.43 9.88
CA VAL A 114 -7.62 0.81 9.02
C VAL A 114 -8.13 -0.50 8.43
N GLU A 115 -8.90 -1.28 9.19
CA GLU A 115 -9.47 -2.54 8.69
C GLU A 115 -10.50 -2.31 7.57
N HIS A 116 -11.34 -1.27 7.66
CA HIS A 116 -12.25 -0.87 6.59
C HIS A 116 -11.49 -0.50 5.31
N GLU A 117 -10.40 0.25 5.42
CA GLU A 117 -9.56 0.60 4.28
C GLU A 117 -8.87 -0.62 3.66
N ARG A 118 -8.38 -1.56 4.48
CA ARG A 118 -7.88 -2.85 3.99
C ARG A 118 -8.93 -3.63 3.22
N PHE A 119 -10.17 -3.66 3.72
CA PHE A 119 -11.26 -4.32 3.03
C PHE A 119 -11.53 -3.66 1.67
N ARG A 120 -11.61 -2.32 1.61
CA ARG A 120 -11.76 -1.55 0.36
C ARG A 120 -10.65 -1.90 -0.64
N VAL A 121 -9.40 -1.89 -0.19
CA VAL A 121 -8.22 -2.23 -0.97
C VAL A 121 -8.27 -3.66 -1.53
N LYS A 122 -8.64 -4.63 -0.70
CA LYS A 122 -8.80 -6.03 -1.12
C LYS A 122 -9.88 -6.17 -2.21
N GLN A 123 -10.97 -5.38 -2.15
CA GLN A 123 -11.98 -5.39 -3.21
C GLN A 123 -11.47 -4.86 -4.54
N LEU A 124 -10.62 -3.82 -4.54
CA LEU A 124 -10.04 -3.27 -5.77
C LEU A 124 -9.15 -4.29 -6.49
N ILE A 125 -8.24 -4.95 -5.78
CA ILE A 125 -7.41 -6.03 -6.37
C ILE A 125 -8.30 -7.16 -6.90
N LYS A 126 -9.30 -7.58 -6.10
CA LYS A 126 -10.23 -8.64 -6.51
C LYS A 126 -10.94 -8.31 -7.82
N GLN A 127 -11.35 -7.05 -8.02
CA GLN A 127 -12.00 -6.62 -9.26
C GLN A 127 -11.04 -6.71 -10.46
N SER A 128 -9.80 -6.26 -10.31
CA SER A 128 -8.81 -6.34 -11.39
C SER A 128 -8.48 -7.78 -11.78
N ILE A 129 -8.32 -8.68 -10.81
CA ILE A 129 -8.11 -10.12 -11.08
C ILE A 129 -9.34 -10.75 -11.75
N LYS A 130 -10.56 -10.39 -11.31
CA LYS A 130 -11.79 -10.86 -11.96
C LYS A 130 -11.87 -10.46 -13.43
N LYS A 131 -11.41 -9.28 -13.80
CA LYS A 131 -11.37 -8.82 -15.21
C LYS A 131 -10.49 -9.73 -16.06
N ILE A 132 -9.27 -10.04 -15.58
CA ILE A 132 -8.36 -10.97 -16.27
C ILE A 132 -9.00 -12.35 -16.47
N LEU A 133 -9.69 -12.86 -15.46
CA LEU A 133 -10.38 -14.16 -15.53
C LEU A 133 -11.55 -14.15 -16.53
N ALA A 134 -12.32 -13.06 -16.56
CA ALA A 134 -13.43 -12.90 -17.51
C ALA A 134 -12.93 -12.86 -18.95
N ASP A 135 -11.84 -12.11 -19.22
CA ASP A 135 -11.21 -12.05 -20.55
C ASP A 135 -10.70 -13.43 -21.00
N GLY A 136 -10.16 -14.22 -20.06
CA GLY A 136 -9.73 -15.60 -20.32
C GLY A 136 -10.91 -16.50 -20.70
N ASN A 137 -11.98 -16.50 -19.90
CA ASN A 137 -13.17 -17.30 -20.19
C ASN A 137 -13.80 -16.95 -21.55
N ALA A 138 -13.69 -15.70 -22.01
CA ALA A 138 -14.19 -15.27 -23.31
C ALA A 138 -13.26 -15.67 -24.49
N SER A 139 -11.96 -15.87 -24.25
CA SER A 139 -10.96 -16.16 -25.29
C SER A 139 -10.57 -17.64 -25.41
N GLY A 140 -10.99 -18.49 -24.46
CA GLY A 140 -10.73 -19.94 -24.45
C GLY A 140 -9.42 -20.32 -23.76
#